data_AF-A0A5D3B3B9-F1
#
_entry.id   AF-A0A5D3B3B9-F1
#
_cell.length_a   1.000
_cell.length_b   1.000
_cell.length_c   1.000
_cell.angle_alpha   90.00
_cell.angle_beta   90.00
_cell.angle_gamma   90.00
#
_symmetry.space_group_name_H-M   'P 1'
#
loop_
_entity.id
_entity.type
_entity.pdbx_description
1 polymer ?
#
loop_
_entity_poly.entity_id
_entity_poly.type
_entity_poly.pdbx_seq_one_letter_code
_entity_poly.pdbx_strand_id
1 'polypeptide(L)'
;MSNPYEPIPSRPSESSSGSSTSSNANTHAFPPRARQPVRPQTEEERERLAHFEARFERPPVAWWKRALLIVGLIAMMWASIWLGRRGRNKKPEIIYASRYSDEFKYRPAASPVITEHLKDGRIRLRGASIGGVGVKENDIPLTPAQKAKKDKERREEAKNAARAKMGLKPKQKKKEPNIYDVHKARAEEAGILF
;
A
#
# COMPACT_ATOMS: atom_id res chain seq x y z
N MET A 1 -6.68 -19.33 53.05
CA MET A 1 -6.17 -19.12 51.67
C MET A 1 -6.24 -17.64 51.40
N SER A 2 -5.07 -17.02 51.26
CA SER A 2 -4.85 -15.59 51.06
C SER A 2 -5.43 -15.14 49.72
N ASN A 3 -6.17 -14.03 49.72
CA ASN A 3 -6.57 -13.35 48.49
C ASN A 3 -5.56 -12.23 48.24
N PRO A 4 -4.70 -12.31 47.21
CA PRO A 4 -3.72 -11.28 46.90
C PRO A 4 -4.33 -10.32 45.88
N TYR A 5 -5.05 -9.31 46.36
CA TYR A 5 -5.42 -8.17 45.54
C TYR A 5 -4.95 -6.90 46.23
N GLU A 6 -3.78 -6.43 45.81
CA GLU A 6 -3.34 -5.05 46.04
C GLU A 6 -4.18 -4.11 45.18
N PRO A 7 -4.80 -3.06 45.74
CA PRO A 7 -5.41 -2.02 44.93
C PRO A 7 -4.33 -1.17 44.26
N ILE A 8 -4.52 -0.91 42.96
CA ILE A 8 -3.65 -0.05 42.15
C ILE A 8 -3.72 1.39 42.71
N PRO A 9 -2.59 2.11 42.89
CA PRO A 9 -2.61 3.51 43.28
C PRO A 9 -3.22 4.36 42.16
N SER A 10 -4.45 4.82 42.37
CA SER A 10 -5.12 5.78 41.50
C SER A 10 -4.53 7.17 41.75
N ARG A 11 -3.97 7.79 40.70
CA ARG A 11 -3.61 9.21 40.73
C ARG A 11 -4.89 10.03 40.93
N PRO A 12 -4.94 11.00 41.86
CA PRO A 12 -6.04 11.95 41.87
C PRO A 12 -5.99 12.79 40.60
N SER A 13 -7.09 12.80 39.87
CA SER A 13 -7.33 13.71 38.75
C SER A 13 -7.27 15.15 39.26
N GLU A 14 -6.41 15.95 38.64
CA GLU A 14 -6.42 17.42 38.74
C GLU A 14 -7.82 17.91 38.35
N SER A 15 -8.63 18.24 39.36
CA SER A 15 -9.83 19.03 39.18
C SER A 15 -9.44 20.48 39.42
N SER A 16 -9.37 21.22 38.32
CA SER A 16 -9.33 22.67 38.30
C SER A 16 -10.58 23.23 38.98
N SER A 17 -10.43 23.82 40.16
CA SER A 17 -11.37 24.81 40.67
C SER A 17 -10.62 26.10 40.96
N GLY A 18 -10.78 27.05 40.04
CA GLY A 18 -10.44 28.43 40.33
C GLY A 18 -11.39 28.97 41.40
N SER A 19 -10.85 29.67 42.39
CA SER A 19 -11.49 30.86 42.93
C SER A 19 -10.47 31.69 43.67
N SER A 20 -10.64 32.99 43.48
CA SER A 20 -9.75 34.08 43.82
C SER A 20 -9.85 34.51 45.29
N THR A 21 -8.81 35.25 45.68
CA THR A 21 -8.80 36.30 46.73
C THR A 21 -8.57 35.83 48.16
N SER A 22 -7.39 36.13 48.69
CA SER A 22 -7.27 37.02 49.86
C SER A 22 -5.80 37.28 50.17
N SER A 23 -5.44 38.57 50.12
CA SER A 23 -4.29 39.17 50.78
C SER A 23 -4.04 38.56 52.17
N ASN A 24 -2.88 37.96 52.37
CA ASN A 24 -2.26 37.89 53.69
C ASN A 24 -0.75 38.02 53.54
N ALA A 25 -0.28 39.23 53.81
CA ALA A 25 1.11 39.54 54.07
C ALA A 25 1.52 38.87 55.39
N ASN A 26 1.88 37.59 55.34
CA ASN A 26 2.63 36.92 56.39
C ASN A 26 4.02 36.58 55.85
N THR A 27 4.88 37.58 55.88
CA THR A 27 6.33 37.46 55.82
C THR A 27 6.85 36.66 57.03
N HIS A 28 6.69 35.34 57.00
CA HIS A 28 7.70 34.46 57.58
C HIS A 28 8.80 34.27 56.54
N ALA A 29 9.65 35.30 56.45
CA ALA A 29 10.90 35.23 55.75
C ALA A 29 11.74 34.12 56.40
N PHE A 30 11.70 32.93 55.80
CA PHE A 30 12.78 31.98 55.99
C PHE A 30 14.04 32.70 55.54
N PRO A 31 15.08 32.86 56.39
CA PRO A 31 16.34 33.37 55.90
C PRO A 31 16.77 32.43 54.76
N PRO A 32 17.33 32.95 53.64
CA PRO A 32 17.93 32.10 52.64
C PRO A 32 18.96 31.27 53.36
N ARG A 33 18.67 29.97 53.55
CA ARG A 33 19.59 29.02 54.17
C ARG A 33 20.84 29.07 53.30
N ALA A 34 21.88 29.76 53.79
CA ALA A 34 23.18 29.74 53.17
C ALA A 34 23.50 28.26 52.95
N ARG A 35 23.55 27.83 51.68
CA ARG A 35 23.96 26.49 51.31
C ARG A 35 25.39 26.36 51.79
N GLN A 36 25.59 25.91 53.02
CA GLN A 36 26.89 25.44 53.44
C GLN A 36 27.24 24.34 52.43
N PRO A 37 28.40 24.40 51.76
CA PRO A 37 28.86 23.27 50.98
C PRO A 37 29.00 22.12 51.97
N VAL A 38 28.11 21.14 51.87
CA VAL A 38 28.18 19.92 52.68
C VAL A 38 29.49 19.25 52.27
N ARG A 39 30.54 19.49 53.05
CA ARG A 39 31.85 18.92 52.80
C ARG A 39 31.68 17.41 53.03
N PRO A 40 31.92 16.56 52.02
CA PRO A 40 31.72 15.12 52.16
C PRO A 40 32.61 14.61 53.29
N GLN A 41 32.00 14.01 54.30
CA GLN A 41 32.70 13.62 55.54
C GLN A 41 33.37 12.26 55.42
N THR A 42 32.96 11.44 54.45
CA THR A 42 33.48 10.10 54.20
C THR A 42 34.05 9.97 52.77
N GLU A 43 35.07 9.12 52.63
CA GLU A 43 35.68 8.78 51.33
C GLU A 43 34.63 8.26 50.32
N GLU A 44 33.68 7.46 50.80
CA GLU A 44 32.59 6.91 49.98
C GLU A 44 31.67 7.99 49.39
N GLU A 45 31.40 9.08 50.12
CA GLU A 45 30.61 10.19 49.60
C GLU A 45 31.37 10.95 48.51
N ARG A 46 32.69 11.08 48.64
CA ARG A 46 33.55 11.71 47.62
C ARG A 46 33.58 10.89 46.34
N GLU A 47 33.71 9.57 46.45
CA GLU A 47 33.70 8.68 45.29
C GLU A 47 32.34 8.70 44.58
N ARG A 48 31.23 8.72 45.36
CA ARG A 48 29.89 8.85 44.80
C ARG A 48 29.74 10.16 44.04
N LEU A 49 30.13 11.28 44.64
CA LEU A 49 30.06 12.60 44.01
C LEU A 49 30.95 12.68 42.76
N ALA A 50 32.18 12.18 42.81
CA ALA A 50 33.08 12.15 41.66
C ALA A 50 32.52 11.30 40.51
N HIS A 51 31.89 10.16 40.82
CA HIS A 51 31.22 9.33 39.83
C HIS A 51 29.93 9.98 39.28
N PHE A 52 29.22 10.77 40.09
CA PHE A 52 28.13 11.63 39.60
C PHE A 52 28.67 12.72 38.67
N GLU A 53 29.71 13.45 39.06
CA GLU A 53 30.35 14.52 38.27
C GLU A 53 30.90 13.98 36.95
N ALA A 54 31.57 12.83 36.95
CA ALA A 54 32.08 12.17 35.73
C ALA A 54 30.97 11.76 34.74
N ARG A 55 29.74 11.56 35.21
CA ARG A 55 28.60 11.28 34.31
C ARG A 55 28.05 12.54 33.65
N PHE A 56 28.19 13.70 34.28
CA PHE A 56 27.75 14.99 33.76
C PHE A 56 28.83 15.68 32.90
N GLU A 57 30.11 15.43 33.16
CA GLU A 57 31.25 15.90 32.36
C GLU A 57 31.56 15.01 31.14
N ARG A 58 30.53 14.55 30.43
CA ARG A 58 30.77 13.82 29.18
C ARG A 58 31.23 14.82 28.11
N PRO A 59 32.38 14.59 27.44
CA PRO A 59 32.80 15.45 26.35
C PRO A 59 31.68 15.47 25.29
N PRO A 60 31.38 16.65 24.70
CA PRO A 60 30.30 16.76 23.73
C PRO A 60 30.55 15.77 22.59
N VAL A 61 29.51 15.00 22.25
CA VAL A 61 29.62 14.01 21.17
C VAL A 61 30.14 14.69 19.90
N ALA A 62 31.14 14.07 19.26
CA ALA A 62 31.76 14.59 18.05
C ALA A 62 30.71 14.92 16.98
N TRP A 63 30.86 16.07 16.32
CA TRP A 63 29.91 16.60 15.33
C TRP A 63 29.57 15.60 14.20
N TRP A 64 30.56 14.82 13.76
CA TRP A 64 30.40 13.73 12.79
C TRP A 64 29.40 12.66 13.24
N LYS A 65 29.36 12.30 14.53
CA LYS A 65 28.40 11.32 15.06
C LYS A 65 26.97 11.85 14.98
N ARG A 66 26.79 13.16 15.20
CA ARG A 66 25.49 13.83 15.01
C ARG A 66 25.10 13.85 13.53
N ALA A 67 26.05 14.13 12.63
CA ALA A 67 25.82 14.10 11.18
C ALA A 67 25.39 12.70 10.71
N LEU A 68 26.07 11.64 11.14
CA LEU A 68 25.68 10.26 10.84
C LEU A 68 24.29 9.92 11.36
N LEU A 69 23.93 10.38 12.56
CA LEU A 69 22.59 10.14 13.12
C LEU A 69 21.52 10.80 12.26
N ILE A 70 21.73 12.05 11.85
CA ILE A 70 20.80 12.80 10.97
C ILE A 70 20.67 12.10 9.62
N VAL A 71 21.80 11.70 9.00
CA VAL A 71 21.80 10.97 7.74
C VAL A 71 21.07 9.64 7.87
N GLY A 72 21.29 8.89 8.96
CA GLY A 72 20.59 7.65 9.25
C GLY A 72 19.07 7.83 9.38
N LEU A 73 18.63 8.90 10.04
CA LEU A 73 17.21 9.22 10.18
C LEU A 73 16.57 9.55 8.81
N ILE A 74 17.25 10.37 8.01
CA ILE A 74 16.81 10.71 6.65
C ILE A 74 16.77 9.45 5.77
N ALA A 75 17.78 8.58 5.87
CA ALA A 75 17.83 7.32 5.13
C ALA A 75 16.68 6.38 5.52
N MET A 76 16.35 6.27 6.81
CA MET A 76 15.19 5.50 7.28
C MET A 76 13.87 6.08 6.75
N MET A 77 13.71 7.41 6.78
CA MET A 77 12.53 8.08 6.25
C MET A 77 12.39 7.85 4.74
N TRP A 78 13.49 7.96 4.00
CA TRP A 78 13.53 7.68 2.57
C TRP A 78 13.20 6.21 2.27
N ALA A 79 13.80 5.27 3.00
CA ALA A 79 13.55 3.84 2.84
C ALA A 79 12.08 3.47 3.10
N SER A 80 11.47 4.08 4.11
CA SER A 80 10.04 3.92 4.42
C SER A 80 9.15 4.35 3.23
N ILE A 81 9.41 5.53 2.66
CA ILE A 81 8.66 6.03 1.50
C ILE A 81 8.90 5.15 0.26
N TRP A 82 10.14 4.75 0.02
CA TRP A 82 10.51 3.92 -1.12
C TRP A 82 9.82 2.54 -1.07
N LEU A 83 9.83 1.89 0.10
CA LEU A 83 9.19 0.60 0.30
C LEU A 83 7.66 0.70 0.24
N GLY A 84 7.09 1.74 0.85
CA GLY A 84 5.65 2.04 0.80
C GLY A 84 5.14 2.31 -0.62
N ARG A 85 5.92 3.01 -1.45
CA ARG A 85 5.63 3.21 -2.87
C ARG A 85 5.64 1.89 -3.64
N ARG A 86 6.61 1.01 -3.38
CA ARG A 86 6.73 -0.27 -4.08
C ARG A 86 5.55 -1.21 -3.82
N GLY A 87 4.99 -1.20 -2.60
CA GLY A 87 3.81 -1.99 -2.23
C GLY A 87 2.48 -1.49 -2.80
N ARG A 88 2.35 -0.18 -3.05
CA ARG A 88 1.10 0.46 -3.51
C ARG A 88 0.93 0.53 -5.03
N ASN A 89 1.94 0.13 -5.80
CA ASN A 89 1.94 0.22 -7.27
C ASN A 89 1.18 -0.91 -7.98
N LYS A 90 0.53 -1.83 -7.24
CA LYS A 90 -0.41 -2.77 -7.86
C LYS A 90 -1.68 -2.01 -8.20
N LYS A 91 -1.73 -1.46 -9.42
CA LYS A 91 -2.96 -0.90 -9.99
C LYS A 91 -4.05 -1.98 -9.88
N PRO A 92 -5.26 -1.66 -9.39
CA PRO A 92 -6.31 -2.65 -9.29
C PRO A 92 -6.58 -3.20 -10.68
N GLU A 93 -6.47 -4.52 -10.83
CA GLU A 93 -6.81 -5.21 -12.07
C GLU A 93 -8.33 -5.11 -12.24
N ILE A 94 -8.77 -4.23 -13.14
CA ILE A 94 -10.18 -4.02 -13.47
C ILE A 94 -10.59 -5.15 -14.39
N ILE A 95 -11.19 -6.19 -13.83
CA ILE A 95 -11.88 -7.21 -14.62
C ILE A 95 -13.18 -6.56 -15.09
N TYR A 96 -13.38 -6.44 -16.41
CA TYR A 96 -14.62 -5.91 -16.99
C TYR A 96 -15.68 -7.01 -17.06
N ALA A 97 -16.92 -6.72 -16.67
CA ALA A 97 -18.04 -7.63 -16.80
C ALA A 97 -18.57 -7.61 -18.26
N SER A 98 -18.45 -8.72 -18.98
CA SER A 98 -19.10 -8.92 -20.28
C SER A 98 -20.55 -9.37 -20.08
N ARG A 99 -21.41 -8.53 -19.50
CA ARG A 99 -22.78 -8.93 -19.13
C ARG A 99 -23.83 -8.72 -20.21
N TYR A 100 -23.56 -7.87 -21.19
CA TYR A 100 -24.46 -7.62 -22.31
C TYR A 100 -23.69 -7.90 -23.60
N SER A 101 -24.13 -8.87 -24.40
CA SER A 101 -23.84 -8.82 -25.83
C SER A 101 -24.52 -7.59 -26.41
N ASP A 102 -23.99 -7.02 -27.50
CA ASP A 102 -24.54 -5.82 -28.15
C ASP A 102 -26.03 -5.96 -28.52
N GLU A 103 -26.53 -7.19 -28.54
CA GLU A 103 -27.88 -7.61 -28.91
C GLU A 103 -28.94 -7.40 -27.79
N PHE A 104 -28.56 -7.27 -26.51
CA PHE A 104 -29.51 -7.22 -25.38
C PHE A 104 -29.32 -6.03 -24.42
N LYS A 105 -28.86 -4.90 -24.95
CA LYS A 105 -28.59 -3.66 -24.20
C LYS A 105 -29.82 -3.04 -23.49
N TYR A 106 -31.04 -3.36 -23.90
CA TYR A 106 -32.27 -2.65 -23.50
C TYR A 106 -33.20 -3.40 -22.51
N ARG A 107 -32.75 -4.49 -21.89
CA ARG A 107 -33.55 -5.13 -20.82
C ARG A 107 -33.23 -4.47 -19.47
N PRO A 108 -34.23 -4.00 -18.70
CA PRO A 108 -34.00 -3.42 -17.39
C PRO A 108 -33.25 -4.42 -16.51
N ALA A 109 -32.14 -3.97 -15.92
CA ALA A 109 -31.05 -4.82 -15.44
C ALA A 109 -31.52 -5.91 -14.47
N ALA A 110 -31.22 -7.18 -14.81
CA ALA A 110 -31.27 -8.28 -13.86
C ALA A 110 -30.14 -8.09 -12.82
N SER A 111 -30.48 -7.61 -11.62
CA SER A 111 -29.61 -7.28 -10.47
C SER A 111 -28.39 -6.36 -10.76
N PRO A 112 -28.07 -5.40 -9.89
CA PRO A 112 -26.89 -4.55 -10.08
C PRO A 112 -25.60 -5.38 -10.10
N VAL A 113 -24.62 -4.98 -10.93
CA VAL A 113 -23.28 -5.57 -10.93
C VAL A 113 -22.53 -5.05 -9.70
N ILE A 114 -22.19 -5.94 -8.78
CA ILE A 114 -21.51 -5.59 -7.54
C ILE A 114 -20.01 -5.84 -7.72
N THR A 115 -19.20 -4.78 -7.65
CA THR A 115 -17.73 -4.85 -7.55
C THR A 115 -17.32 -4.84 -6.09
N GLU A 116 -16.68 -5.90 -5.62
CA GLU A 116 -16.11 -6.01 -4.28
C GLU A 116 -14.60 -5.79 -4.32
N HIS A 117 -14.10 -4.86 -3.49
CA HIS A 117 -12.66 -4.69 -3.29
C HIS A 117 -12.14 -5.73 -2.31
N LEU A 118 -11.31 -6.65 -2.79
CA LEU A 118 -10.64 -7.61 -1.93
C LEU A 118 -9.41 -6.98 -1.25
N LYS A 119 -9.05 -7.53 -0.08
CA LYS A 119 -7.84 -7.14 0.68
C LYS A 119 -6.56 -7.23 -0.16
N ASP A 120 -6.57 -8.06 -1.21
CA ASP A 120 -5.46 -8.24 -2.14
C ASP A 120 -5.34 -7.11 -3.19
N GLY A 121 -6.20 -6.10 -3.15
CA GLY A 121 -6.24 -4.99 -4.12
C GLY A 121 -6.89 -5.36 -5.46
N ARG A 122 -7.42 -6.57 -5.59
CA ARG A 122 -8.17 -7.03 -6.77
C ARG A 122 -9.65 -6.68 -6.63
N ILE A 123 -10.29 -6.39 -7.75
CA ILE A 123 -11.74 -6.14 -7.81
C ILE A 123 -12.42 -7.46 -8.20
N ARG A 124 -13.21 -8.04 -7.29
CA ARG A 124 -14.06 -9.20 -7.61
C ARG A 124 -15.42 -8.71 -8.09
N LEU A 125 -15.82 -9.15 -9.27
CA LEU A 125 -17.17 -8.95 -9.78
C LEU A 125 -18.06 -10.10 -9.28
N ARG A 126 -19.11 -9.79 -8.53
CA ARG A 126 -20.14 -10.78 -8.16
C ARG A 126 -21.25 -10.79 -9.22
N GLY A 127 -21.57 -11.98 -9.72
CA GLY A 127 -22.75 -12.22 -10.56
C GLY A 127 -22.66 -11.86 -12.05
N ALA A 128 -21.47 -11.62 -12.62
CA ALA A 128 -21.35 -11.09 -13.98
C ALA A 128 -20.18 -11.64 -14.82
N SER A 129 -19.78 -12.90 -14.63
CA SER A 129 -18.81 -13.58 -15.51
C SER A 129 -19.48 -14.70 -16.30
N ILE A 130 -19.19 -14.77 -17.62
CA ILE A 130 -19.71 -15.79 -18.56
C ILE A 130 -19.37 -17.23 -18.11
N GLY A 131 -18.30 -17.41 -17.32
CA GLY A 131 -17.89 -18.69 -16.74
C GLY A 131 -18.23 -18.87 -15.25
N GLY A 132 -18.86 -17.92 -14.56
CA GLY A 132 -19.00 -17.98 -13.09
C GLY A 132 -17.71 -17.61 -12.34
N VAL A 133 -17.78 -17.52 -11.01
CA VAL A 133 -16.66 -17.05 -10.17
C VAL A 133 -15.65 -18.20 -9.98
N GLY A 134 -14.43 -18.02 -10.48
CA GLY A 134 -13.33 -19.00 -10.31
C GLY A 134 -13.05 -19.91 -11.50
N VAL A 135 -13.72 -19.71 -12.63
CA VAL A 135 -13.47 -20.49 -13.86
C VAL A 135 -12.33 -19.86 -14.65
N LYS A 136 -11.35 -20.68 -15.04
CA LYS A 136 -10.16 -20.26 -15.80
C LYS A 136 -10.60 -19.85 -17.21
N GLU A 137 -9.88 -18.91 -17.83
CA GLU A 137 -10.20 -18.40 -19.19
C GLU A 137 -10.32 -19.52 -20.25
N ASN A 138 -9.64 -20.64 -20.03
CA ASN A 138 -9.67 -21.82 -20.91
C ASN A 138 -10.92 -22.69 -20.78
N ASP A 139 -11.69 -22.54 -19.70
CA ASP A 139 -12.86 -23.36 -19.38
C ASP A 139 -14.19 -22.66 -19.76
N ILE A 140 -14.10 -21.49 -20.41
CA ILE A 140 -15.25 -20.75 -20.91
C ILE A 140 -15.78 -21.47 -22.16
N PRO A 141 -17.08 -21.81 -22.24
CA PRO A 141 -17.63 -22.42 -23.44
C PRO A 141 -17.47 -21.46 -24.63
N LEU A 142 -16.86 -21.94 -25.72
CA LEU A 142 -16.68 -21.14 -26.92
C LEU A 142 -18.05 -20.70 -27.46
N THR A 143 -18.15 -19.42 -27.80
CA THR A 143 -19.32 -18.90 -28.52
C THR A 143 -19.49 -19.66 -29.85
N PRO A 144 -20.72 -19.83 -30.35
CA PRO A 144 -20.97 -20.56 -31.61
C PRO A 144 -20.20 -19.96 -32.80
N ALA A 145 -19.99 -18.63 -32.81
CA ALA A 145 -19.15 -17.96 -33.79
C ALA A 145 -17.67 -18.35 -33.71
N GLN A 146 -17.11 -18.46 -32.50
CA GLN A 146 -15.72 -18.91 -32.29
C GLN A 146 -15.56 -20.40 -32.63
N LYS A 147 -16.55 -21.23 -32.31
CA LYS A 147 -16.56 -22.65 -32.69
C LYS A 147 -16.56 -22.81 -34.22
N ALA A 148 -17.39 -22.06 -34.93
CA ALA A 148 -17.43 -22.07 -36.39
C ALA A 148 -16.11 -21.58 -37.01
N LYS A 149 -15.44 -20.57 -36.42
CA LYS A 149 -14.11 -20.13 -36.88
C LYS A 149 -13.05 -21.23 -36.71
N LYS A 150 -13.04 -21.90 -35.55
CA LYS A 150 -12.13 -23.01 -35.27
C LYS A 150 -12.34 -24.20 -36.22
N ASP A 151 -13.60 -24.52 -36.53
CA ASP A 151 -13.93 -25.57 -37.49
C ASP A 151 -13.49 -25.21 -38.93
N LYS A 152 -13.65 -23.94 -39.33
CA LYS A 152 -13.12 -23.45 -40.61
C LYS A 152 -11.60 -23.56 -40.67
N GLU A 153 -10.89 -23.15 -39.63
CA GLU A 153 -9.44 -23.22 -39.56
C GLU A 153 -8.94 -24.67 -39.63
N ARG A 154 -9.55 -25.58 -38.89
CA ARG A 154 -9.23 -27.02 -38.94
C ARG A 154 -9.43 -27.60 -40.34
N ARG A 155 -10.49 -27.17 -41.05
CA ARG A 155 -10.76 -27.60 -42.43
C ARG A 155 -9.76 -27.02 -43.43
N GLU A 156 -9.30 -25.79 -43.22
CA GLU A 156 -8.25 -25.17 -44.05
C GLU A 156 -6.88 -25.82 -43.84
N GLU A 157 -6.55 -26.15 -42.59
CA GLU A 157 -5.32 -26.88 -42.25
C GLU A 157 -5.30 -28.27 -42.91
N ALA A 158 -6.40 -29.03 -42.83
CA ALA A 158 -6.52 -30.32 -43.49
C ALA A 158 -6.37 -30.21 -45.02
N LYS A 159 -6.97 -29.17 -45.63
CA LYS A 159 -6.81 -28.88 -47.06
C LYS A 159 -5.36 -28.54 -47.42
N ASN A 160 -4.69 -27.73 -46.60
CA ASN A 160 -3.29 -27.37 -46.82
C ASN A 160 -2.36 -28.59 -46.65
N ALA A 161 -2.63 -29.46 -45.67
CA ALA A 161 -1.89 -30.71 -45.47
C ALA A 161 -2.05 -31.68 -46.66
N ALA A 162 -3.26 -31.83 -47.19
CA ALA A 162 -3.51 -32.62 -48.40
C ALA A 162 -2.79 -32.04 -49.63
N ARG A 163 -2.81 -30.71 -49.76
CA ARG A 163 -2.14 -30.01 -50.86
C ARG A 163 -0.62 -30.17 -50.82
N ALA A 164 -0.03 -30.10 -49.63
CA ALA A 164 1.39 -30.36 -49.41
C ALA A 164 1.78 -31.81 -49.77
N LYS A 165 0.94 -32.79 -49.41
CA LYS A 165 1.15 -34.20 -49.81
C LYS A 165 1.10 -34.40 -51.33
N MET A 166 0.37 -33.57 -52.06
CA MET A 166 0.32 -33.60 -53.53
C MET A 166 1.43 -32.76 -54.19
N GLY A 167 2.38 -32.21 -53.42
CA GLY A 167 3.50 -31.40 -53.96
C GLY A 167 3.12 -29.97 -54.36
N LEU A 168 1.91 -29.51 -54.02
CA LEU A 168 1.47 -28.14 -54.28
C LEU A 168 1.78 -27.24 -53.08
N LYS A 169 2.23 -26.00 -53.35
CA LYS A 169 2.53 -25.01 -52.31
C LYS A 169 1.27 -24.64 -51.48
N PRO A 170 1.38 -24.52 -50.14
CA PRO A 170 0.25 -24.13 -49.29
C PRO A 170 -0.21 -22.70 -49.63
N LYS A 171 -1.50 -22.40 -49.42
CA LYS A 171 -1.99 -21.03 -49.58
C LYS A 171 -1.42 -20.20 -48.42
N GLN A 172 -0.65 -19.15 -48.73
CA GLN A 172 -0.17 -18.20 -47.74
C GLN A 172 -1.37 -17.45 -47.14
N LYS A 173 -1.52 -17.46 -45.82
CA LYS A 173 -2.52 -16.62 -45.13
C LYS A 173 -2.14 -15.15 -45.39
N LYS A 174 -3.07 -14.37 -45.97
CA LYS A 174 -2.91 -12.91 -46.06
C LYS A 174 -2.84 -12.38 -44.63
N LYS A 175 -1.73 -11.74 -44.24
CA LYS A 175 -1.64 -11.04 -42.95
C LYS A 175 -2.70 -9.94 -42.95
N GLU A 176 -3.62 -10.00 -42.00
CA GLU A 176 -4.50 -8.86 -41.75
C GLU A 176 -3.61 -7.68 -41.31
N PRO A 177 -3.86 -6.47 -41.84
CA PRO A 177 -3.09 -5.29 -41.45
C PRO A 177 -3.27 -5.04 -39.95
N ASN A 178 -2.19 -4.61 -39.29
CA ASN A 178 -2.26 -4.32 -37.87
C ASN A 178 -3.30 -3.23 -37.61
N ILE A 179 -4.10 -3.38 -36.57
CA ILE A 179 -5.12 -2.39 -36.15
C ILE A 179 -4.48 -0.99 -36.03
N TYR A 180 -3.24 -0.90 -35.54
CA TYR A 180 -2.50 0.37 -35.48
C TYR A 180 -2.21 0.96 -36.87
N ASP A 181 -1.89 0.12 -37.85
CA ASP A 181 -1.63 0.58 -39.23
C ASP A 181 -2.92 1.10 -39.87
N VAL A 182 -4.05 0.44 -39.59
CA VAL A 182 -5.38 0.86 -40.07
C VAL A 182 -5.80 2.19 -39.42
N HIS A 183 -5.62 2.34 -38.11
CA HIS A 183 -5.95 3.59 -37.41
C HIS A 183 -5.01 4.73 -37.80
N LYS A 184 -3.72 4.43 -38.02
CA LYS A 184 -2.75 5.42 -38.48
C LYS A 184 -3.07 5.89 -39.89
N ALA A 185 -3.35 4.99 -40.83
CA ALA A 185 -3.79 5.35 -42.18
C ALA A 185 -5.07 6.20 -42.14
N ARG A 186 -6.03 5.83 -41.30
CA ARG A 186 -7.27 6.59 -41.13
C ARG A 186 -7.06 7.96 -40.48
N ALA A 187 -6.08 8.10 -39.58
CA ALA A 187 -5.73 9.37 -38.94
C ALA A 187 -4.93 10.29 -39.86
N GLU A 188 -4.08 9.73 -40.72
CA GLU A 188 -3.37 10.45 -41.80
C GLU A 188 -4.35 10.94 -42.87
N GLU A 189 -5.31 10.11 -43.30
CA GLU A 189 -6.40 10.52 -44.20
C GLU A 189 -7.29 11.61 -43.60
N ALA A 190 -7.48 11.60 -42.28
CA ALA A 190 -8.27 12.60 -41.57
C ALA A 190 -7.50 13.89 -41.23
N GLY A 191 -6.19 13.96 -41.51
CA GLY A 191 -5.34 15.13 -41.22
C GLY A 191 -5.18 15.44 -39.73
N ILE A 192 -5.29 14.43 -38.86
CA ILE A 192 -5.28 14.59 -37.38
C ILE A 192 -3.85 14.47 -36.80
N LEU A 193 -2.90 13.94 -37.57
CA LEU A 193 -1.49 13.86 -37.20
C LEU A 193 -0.70 14.99 -37.90
N PHE A 194 -0.21 15.95 -37.11
CA PHE A 194 0.85 16.90 -37.48
C PHE A 194 2.22 16.32 -37.14
#